data_AF-A0A254SJI5-F1
#
_entry.id   AF-A0A254SJI5-F1
#
_cell.length_a   1.000
_cell.length_b   1.000
_cell.length_c   1.000
_cell.angle_alpha   90.00
_cell.angle_beta   90.00
_cell.angle_gamma   90.00
#
_symmetry.space_group_name_H-M   'P 1'
#
loop_
_entity.id
_entity.type
_entity.pdbx_description
1 polymer ?
#
loop_
_entity_poly.entity_id
_entity_poly.type
_entity_poly.pdbx_seq_one_letter_code
_entity_poly.pdbx_strand_id
1 'polypeptide(L)'
;MELREKPGKVQKLLELSLRFRLIFVLLMVGFSVAFLATGWQQMASLPLGASEALGMWIAKFTNLASAWNSAQYFFVAGLSLIVLYFVFGGVRGGFGGLLALAAFVGALFALGGDEDMLVIFFAVFAGVALLLVLLAKWSVACALFPFALSWLLLTGFVSWFPLMIGKAWLMWAVLSAIAFSGVVACALLAGKELGEGTPSAGALVKAGKKMLAPVMIASLLALSALVIDMSVVVDWRRIGIAAILWIAFNVWFFGFTFGTMSFAPWERIRSGSRRVKMNDKKKKSSKKK
;
A
#
# COMPACT_ATOMS: atom_id res chain seq x y z
N MET A 1 9.14 -23.58 3.51
CA MET A 1 8.36 -23.24 4.72
C MET A 1 9.00 -23.93 5.90
N GLU A 2 9.17 -23.27 7.04
CA GLU A 2 9.52 -24.01 8.26
C GLU A 2 8.31 -24.86 8.64
N LEU A 3 8.34 -26.13 8.23
CA LEU A 3 7.29 -27.13 8.46
C LEU A 3 7.07 -27.48 9.94
N ARG A 4 7.72 -26.76 10.87
CA ARG A 4 7.75 -27.06 12.30
C ARG A 4 6.73 -26.28 13.13
N GLU A 5 6.20 -25.16 12.66
CA GLU A 5 5.17 -24.39 13.38
C GLU A 5 3.82 -24.47 12.67
N LYS A 6 2.76 -24.77 13.41
CA LYS A 6 1.40 -24.74 12.87
C LYS A 6 1.12 -23.32 12.33
N PRO A 7 0.67 -23.17 11.08
CA PRO A 7 0.43 -21.86 10.51
C PRO A 7 -0.67 -21.15 11.31
N GLY A 8 -0.34 -19.97 11.84
CA GLY A 8 -1.29 -19.12 12.56
C GLY A 8 -2.43 -18.64 11.65
N LYS A 9 -3.54 -18.14 12.23
CA LYS A 9 -4.74 -17.70 11.48
C LYS A 9 -4.41 -16.68 10.37
N VAL A 10 -3.59 -15.68 10.68
CA VAL A 10 -3.14 -14.65 9.72
C VAL A 10 -2.32 -15.24 8.57
N GLN A 11 -1.44 -16.18 8.89
CA GLN A 11 -0.63 -16.87 7.88
C GLN A 11 -1.51 -17.69 6.94
N LYS A 12 -2.51 -18.40 7.46
CA LYS A 12 -3.47 -19.14 6.64
C LYS A 12 -4.24 -18.23 5.69
N LEU A 13 -4.63 -17.02 6.13
CA LEU A 13 -5.34 -16.06 5.27
C LEU A 13 -4.47 -15.56 4.11
N LEU A 14 -3.20 -15.23 4.38
CA LEU A 14 -2.25 -14.83 3.34
C LEU A 14 -1.88 -15.98 2.40
N GLU A 15 -1.78 -17.20 2.92
CA GLU A 15 -1.62 -18.39 2.07
C GLU A 15 -2.87 -18.65 1.22
N LEU A 16 -4.07 -18.37 1.75
CA LEU A 16 -5.32 -18.50 1.01
C LEU A 16 -5.39 -17.50 -0.15
N SER A 17 -4.98 -16.24 0.07
CA SER A 17 -4.92 -15.24 -1.01
C SER A 17 -3.92 -15.63 -2.09
N LEU A 18 -2.79 -16.24 -1.72
CA LEU A 18 -1.83 -16.80 -2.70
C LEU A 18 -2.36 -18.03 -3.43
N ARG A 19 -3.20 -18.86 -2.80
CA ARG A 19 -3.82 -20.03 -3.44
C ARG A 19 -4.87 -19.61 -4.48
N PHE A 20 -5.71 -18.63 -4.15
CA PHE A 20 -6.74 -18.10 -5.05
C PHE A 20 -6.29 -16.93 -5.91
N ARG A 21 -4.97 -16.66 -5.98
CA ARG A 21 -4.39 -15.52 -6.71
C ARG A 21 -4.88 -15.38 -8.15
N LEU A 22 -5.11 -16.49 -8.85
CA LEU A 22 -5.55 -16.47 -10.25
C LEU A 22 -6.97 -15.89 -10.37
N ILE A 23 -7.86 -16.25 -9.45
CA ILE A 23 -9.23 -15.72 -9.38
C ILE A 23 -9.17 -14.20 -9.13
N PHE A 24 -8.34 -13.76 -8.18
CA PHE A 24 -8.16 -12.33 -7.91
C PHE A 24 -7.60 -11.56 -9.12
N VAL A 25 -6.66 -12.13 -9.87
CA VAL A 25 -6.13 -11.51 -11.10
C VAL A 25 -7.22 -11.41 -12.17
N LEU A 26 -7.97 -12.47 -12.42
CA LEU A 26 -9.05 -12.47 -13.41
C LEU A 26 -10.13 -11.44 -13.04
N LEU A 27 -10.55 -11.41 -11.77
CA LEU A 27 -11.48 -10.40 -11.27
C LEU A 27 -10.91 -8.99 -11.38
N MET A 28 -9.63 -8.79 -11.05
CA MET A 28 -8.97 -7.49 -11.18
C MET A 28 -9.03 -6.98 -12.60
N VAL A 29 -8.66 -7.82 -13.58
CA VAL A 29 -8.69 -7.45 -15.00
C VAL A 29 -10.12 -7.16 -15.44
N GLY A 30 -11.08 -8.04 -15.12
CA GLY A 30 -12.48 -7.84 -15.48
C GLY A 30 -13.07 -6.55 -14.92
N PHE A 31 -12.89 -6.28 -13.63
CA PHE A 31 -13.36 -5.05 -13.00
C PHE A 31 -12.64 -3.81 -13.51
N SER A 32 -11.31 -3.87 -13.69
CA SER A 32 -10.55 -2.72 -14.21
C SER A 32 -10.98 -2.36 -15.63
N VAL A 33 -11.18 -3.35 -16.51
CA VAL A 33 -11.69 -3.13 -17.87
C VAL A 33 -13.10 -2.57 -17.84
N ALA A 34 -13.98 -3.10 -16.98
CA ALA A 34 -15.33 -2.58 -16.81
C ALA A 34 -15.33 -1.11 -16.35
N PHE A 35 -14.48 -0.75 -15.38
CA PHE A 35 -14.36 0.64 -14.91
C PHE A 35 -13.79 1.58 -15.98
N LEU A 36 -12.77 1.15 -16.71
CA LEU A 36 -12.21 1.92 -17.82
C LEU A 36 -13.26 2.18 -18.91
N ALA A 37 -14.07 1.17 -19.24
CA ALA A 37 -15.10 1.29 -20.28
C ALA A 37 -16.30 2.15 -19.86
N THR A 38 -16.66 2.15 -18.57
CA THR A 38 -17.90 2.79 -18.09
C THR A 38 -17.70 4.14 -17.39
N GLY A 39 -16.49 4.43 -16.91
CA GLY A 39 -16.25 5.52 -15.98
C GLY A 39 -14.88 6.18 -16.08
N TRP A 40 -14.23 6.13 -17.24
CA TRP A 40 -12.89 6.70 -17.45
C TRP A 40 -12.76 8.14 -16.92
N GLN A 41 -13.69 9.03 -17.27
CA GLN A 41 -13.67 10.43 -16.83
C GLN A 41 -13.72 10.57 -15.29
N GLN A 42 -14.48 9.70 -14.61
CA GLN A 42 -14.57 9.71 -13.15
C GLN A 42 -13.30 9.16 -12.49
N MET A 43 -12.63 8.20 -13.14
CA MET A 43 -11.34 7.69 -12.66
C MET A 43 -10.22 8.71 -12.84
N ALA A 44 -10.19 9.39 -14.00
CA ALA A 44 -9.19 10.39 -14.33
C ALA A 44 -9.31 11.66 -13.47
N SER A 45 -10.53 12.08 -13.12
CA SER A 45 -10.73 13.28 -12.31
C SER A 45 -10.23 13.15 -10.86
N LEU A 46 -10.06 11.93 -10.33
CA LEU A 46 -9.59 11.71 -8.96
C LEU A 46 -8.12 12.14 -8.76
N PRO A 47 -7.14 11.65 -9.55
CA PRO A 47 -5.75 12.12 -9.46
C PRO A 47 -5.59 13.61 -9.71
N LEU A 48 -6.30 14.16 -10.72
CA LEU A 48 -6.24 15.57 -11.06
C LEU A 48 -6.76 16.43 -9.91
N GLY A 49 -7.98 16.15 -9.45
CA GLY A 49 -8.57 16.88 -8.34
C GLY A 49 -7.75 16.74 -7.04
N ALA A 50 -7.10 15.59 -6.83
CA ALA A 50 -6.18 15.42 -5.70
C ALA A 50 -4.91 16.26 -5.82
N SER A 51 -4.33 16.33 -7.02
CA SER A 51 -3.14 17.13 -7.31
C SER A 51 -3.41 18.62 -7.16
N GLU A 52 -4.48 19.12 -7.80
CA GLU A 52 -4.88 20.53 -7.71
C GLU A 52 -5.19 20.94 -6.28
N ALA A 53 -5.96 20.12 -5.56
CA ALA A 53 -6.32 20.43 -4.19
C ALA A 53 -5.14 20.38 -3.23
N LEU A 54 -4.15 19.52 -3.48
CA LEU A 54 -2.90 19.52 -2.73
C LEU A 54 -2.13 20.83 -2.96
N GLY A 55 -2.01 21.30 -4.21
CA GLY A 55 -1.38 22.57 -4.54
C GLY A 55 -2.08 23.77 -3.88
N MET A 56 -3.41 23.83 -4.00
CA MET A 56 -4.23 24.85 -3.34
C MET A 56 -4.15 24.81 -1.82
N TRP A 57 -4.04 23.63 -1.22
CA TRP A 57 -3.91 23.47 0.22
C TRP A 57 -2.55 23.95 0.74
N ILE A 58 -1.46 23.59 0.04
CA ILE A 58 -0.11 24.07 0.37
C ILE A 58 -0.02 25.60 0.25
N ALA A 59 -0.65 26.19 -0.78
CA ALA A 59 -0.67 27.63 -0.98
C ALA A 59 -1.39 28.41 0.15
N LYS A 60 -2.26 27.74 0.93
CA LYS A 60 -2.96 28.35 2.09
C LYS A 60 -2.11 28.39 3.36
N PHE A 61 -0.93 27.77 3.36
CA PHE A 61 -0.04 27.81 4.51
C PHE A 61 0.67 29.17 4.60
N THR A 62 0.06 30.07 5.36
CA THR A 62 0.68 31.36 5.69
C THR A 62 1.75 31.18 6.77
N ASN A 63 1.46 30.38 7.80
CA ASN A 63 2.35 30.11 8.95
C ASN A 63 2.26 28.64 9.41
N LEU A 64 3.28 28.13 10.14
CA LEU A 64 3.31 26.77 10.71
C LEU A 64 2.08 26.42 11.57
N ALA A 65 1.56 27.38 12.34
CA ALA A 65 0.36 27.20 13.15
C ALA A 65 -0.91 27.00 12.30
N SER A 66 -1.01 27.68 11.15
CA SER A 66 -2.14 27.52 10.22
C SER A 66 -2.13 26.15 9.56
N ALA A 67 -0.94 25.64 9.23
CA ALA A 67 -0.78 24.29 8.69
C ALA A 67 -1.19 23.23 9.72
N TRP A 68 -0.73 23.36 10.97
CA TRP A 68 -1.08 22.44 12.05
C TRP A 68 -2.60 22.36 12.31
N ASN A 69 -3.25 23.52 12.50
CA ASN A 69 -4.68 23.57 12.79
C ASN A 69 -5.55 23.02 11.66
N SER A 70 -5.07 23.07 10.41
CA SER A 70 -5.79 22.54 9.24
C SER A 70 -5.62 21.04 9.01
N ALA A 71 -4.63 20.40 9.66
CA ALA A 71 -4.13 19.08 9.27
C ALA A 71 -3.90 18.12 10.44
N GLN A 72 -4.25 18.52 11.68
CA GLN A 72 -3.77 17.84 12.88
C GLN A 72 -4.07 16.33 12.92
N TYR A 73 -5.28 15.90 12.56
CA TYR A 73 -5.64 14.48 12.64
C TYR A 73 -5.05 13.68 11.46
N PHE A 74 -5.01 14.25 10.26
CA PHE A 74 -4.24 13.70 9.15
C PHE A 74 -2.76 13.54 9.44
N PHE A 75 -2.14 14.53 10.08
CA PHE A 75 -0.74 14.51 10.45
C PHE A 75 -0.47 13.41 11.49
N VAL A 76 -1.31 13.30 12.51
CA VAL A 76 -1.22 12.22 13.51
C VAL A 76 -1.41 10.85 12.86
N ALA A 77 -2.35 10.71 11.92
CA ALA A 77 -2.53 9.48 11.17
C ALA A 77 -1.29 9.12 10.33
N GLY A 78 -0.70 10.09 9.63
CA GLY A 78 0.54 9.92 8.87
C GLY A 78 1.74 9.55 9.74
N LEU A 79 1.88 10.17 10.90
CA LEU A 79 2.94 9.85 11.85
C LEU A 79 2.75 8.45 12.43
N SER A 80 1.52 8.06 12.75
CA SER A 80 1.20 6.71 13.23
C SER A 80 1.54 5.63 12.20
N LEU A 81 1.28 5.87 10.91
CA LEU A 81 1.68 4.99 9.80
C LEU A 81 3.19 4.75 9.82
N ILE A 82 3.98 5.82 9.91
CA ILE A 82 5.44 5.75 9.95
C ILE A 82 5.89 4.93 11.16
N VAL A 83 5.37 5.22 12.35
CA VAL A 83 5.70 4.50 13.58
C VAL A 83 5.38 3.01 13.45
N LEU A 84 4.19 2.66 12.92
CA LEU A 84 3.80 1.27 12.70
C LEU A 84 4.74 0.56 11.71
N TYR A 85 5.20 1.24 10.66
CA TYR A 85 6.18 0.68 9.73
C TYR A 85 7.55 0.44 10.36
N PHE A 86 8.00 1.32 11.25
CA PHE A 86 9.23 1.09 12.02
C PHE A 86 9.08 -0.06 13.03
N VAL A 87 7.97 -0.12 13.77
CA VAL A 87 7.74 -1.14 14.81
C VAL A 87 7.63 -2.54 14.20
N PHE A 88 6.83 -2.70 13.15
CA PHE A 88 6.56 -4.02 12.56
C PHE A 88 7.48 -4.38 11.39
N GLY A 89 7.89 -3.38 10.59
CA GLY A 89 8.78 -3.54 9.44
C GLY A 89 10.26 -3.31 9.73
N GLY A 90 10.59 -2.85 10.94
CA GLY A 90 11.95 -2.42 11.28
C GLY A 90 12.42 -1.23 10.44
N VAL A 91 13.71 -0.94 10.53
CA VAL A 91 14.36 0.19 9.84
C VAL A 91 14.09 0.19 8.32
N ARG A 92 14.15 -0.98 7.66
CA ARG A 92 13.92 -1.08 6.21
C ARG A 92 12.47 -0.79 5.81
N GLY A 93 11.50 -1.31 6.56
CA GLY A 93 10.08 -1.03 6.31
C GLY A 93 9.75 0.43 6.58
N GLY A 94 10.27 0.99 7.69
CA GLY A 94 10.09 2.39 8.06
C GLY A 94 10.61 3.36 7.00
N PHE A 95 11.91 3.31 6.69
CA PHE A 95 12.49 4.21 5.66
C PHE A 95 11.90 3.97 4.27
N GLY A 96 11.65 2.72 3.89
CA GLY A 96 11.04 2.38 2.61
C GLY A 96 9.64 2.96 2.45
N GLY A 97 8.80 2.82 3.48
CA GLY A 97 7.45 3.38 3.49
C GLY A 97 7.45 4.90 3.53
N LEU A 98 8.35 5.52 4.31
CA LEU A 98 8.51 6.98 4.37
C LEU A 98 8.92 7.57 3.01
N LEU A 99 9.95 7.00 2.37
CA LEU A 99 10.42 7.46 1.06
C LEU A 99 9.34 7.26 -0.01
N ALA A 100 8.60 6.15 0.04
CA ALA A 100 7.49 5.91 -0.87
C ALA A 100 6.33 6.89 -0.66
N LEU A 101 6.00 7.22 0.59
CA LEU A 101 4.99 8.22 0.91
C LEU A 101 5.41 9.60 0.40
N ALA A 102 6.65 10.01 0.66
CA ALA A 102 7.21 11.27 0.16
C ALA A 102 7.23 11.32 -1.37
N ALA A 103 7.62 10.21 -2.03
CA ALA A 103 7.63 10.10 -3.48
C ALA A 103 6.21 10.21 -4.07
N PHE A 104 5.21 9.59 -3.43
CA PHE A 104 3.81 9.68 -3.88
C PHE A 104 3.26 11.10 -3.74
N VAL A 105 3.47 11.75 -2.59
CA VAL A 105 3.05 13.14 -2.37
C VAL A 105 3.78 14.08 -3.34
N GLY A 106 5.08 13.89 -3.55
CA GLY A 106 5.86 14.65 -4.52
C GLY A 106 5.37 14.45 -5.96
N ALA A 107 4.96 13.23 -6.31
CA ALA A 107 4.38 12.93 -7.62
C ALA A 107 3.02 13.62 -7.83
N LEU A 108 2.16 13.65 -6.80
CA LEU A 108 0.90 14.41 -6.86
C LEU A 108 1.15 15.92 -6.98
N PHE A 109 2.17 16.45 -6.30
CA PHE A 109 2.54 17.85 -6.43
C PHE A 109 3.06 18.17 -7.84
N ALA A 110 3.90 17.30 -8.40
CA ALA A 110 4.46 17.45 -9.73
C ALA A 110 3.42 17.34 -10.86
N LEU A 111 2.33 16.60 -10.66
CA LEU A 111 1.23 16.49 -11.62
C LEU A 111 0.53 17.85 -11.85
N GLY A 112 0.55 18.75 -10.87
CA GLY A 112 0.09 20.14 -11.00
C GLY A 112 -1.37 20.34 -11.42
N GLY A 113 -2.19 19.29 -11.49
CA GLY A 113 -3.54 19.35 -12.08
C GLY A 113 -3.59 19.35 -13.60
N ASP A 114 -2.48 19.09 -14.28
CA ASP A 114 -2.44 19.12 -15.74
C ASP A 114 -3.11 17.86 -16.34
N GLU A 115 -4.22 18.06 -17.05
CA GLU A 115 -4.99 16.98 -17.68
C GLU A 115 -4.16 16.21 -18.73
N ASP A 116 -3.29 16.90 -19.46
CA ASP A 116 -2.44 16.30 -20.49
C ASP A 116 -1.38 15.38 -19.85
N MET A 117 -0.99 15.67 -18.61
CA MET A 117 -0.04 14.87 -17.84
C MET A 117 -0.66 13.62 -17.22
N LEU A 118 -1.99 13.48 -17.13
CA LEU A 118 -2.62 12.34 -16.45
C LEU A 118 -2.43 11.00 -17.18
N VAL A 119 -2.64 10.99 -18.49
CA VAL A 119 -2.45 9.76 -19.29
C VAL A 119 -0.97 9.38 -19.28
N ILE A 120 -0.10 10.39 -19.42
CA ILE A 120 1.35 10.24 -19.32
C ILE A 120 1.71 9.68 -17.94
N PHE A 121 1.11 10.17 -16.86
CA PHE A 121 1.38 9.74 -15.50
C PHE A 121 1.10 8.24 -15.27
N PHE A 122 -0.09 7.75 -15.65
CA PHE A 122 -0.39 6.32 -15.52
C PHE A 122 0.40 5.45 -16.50
N ALA A 123 0.52 5.87 -17.76
CA ALA A 123 1.18 5.09 -18.81
C ALA A 123 2.70 5.02 -18.58
N VAL A 124 3.34 6.13 -18.24
CA VAL A 124 4.77 6.19 -17.92
C VAL A 124 5.04 5.43 -16.63
N PHE A 125 4.22 5.57 -15.59
CA PHE A 125 4.39 4.78 -14.38
C PHE A 125 4.31 3.28 -14.66
N ALA A 126 3.28 2.83 -15.39
CA ALA A 126 3.13 1.43 -15.77
C ALA A 126 4.27 0.94 -16.68
N GLY A 127 4.70 1.74 -17.64
CA GLY A 127 5.80 1.43 -18.56
C GLY A 127 7.15 1.33 -17.85
N VAL A 128 7.47 2.30 -16.98
CA VAL A 128 8.68 2.28 -16.14
C VAL A 128 8.62 1.10 -15.17
N ALA A 129 7.47 0.83 -14.54
CA ALA A 129 7.30 -0.32 -13.65
C ALA A 129 7.49 -1.65 -14.39
N LEU A 130 7.00 -1.77 -15.63
CA LEU A 130 7.19 -2.94 -16.47
C LEU A 130 8.68 -3.14 -16.82
N LEU A 131 9.36 -2.08 -17.27
CA LEU A 131 10.80 -2.12 -17.56
C LEU A 131 11.61 -2.52 -16.32
N LEU A 132 11.29 -1.94 -15.17
CA LEU A 132 11.94 -2.27 -13.90
C LEU A 132 11.69 -3.72 -13.49
N VAL A 133 10.48 -4.26 -13.65
CA VAL A 133 10.21 -5.69 -13.38
C VAL A 133 11.03 -6.61 -14.26
N LEU A 134 11.21 -6.24 -15.53
CA LEU A 134 11.94 -7.07 -16.50
C LEU A 134 13.46 -6.98 -16.31
N LEU A 135 13.99 -5.80 -16.00
CA LEU A 135 15.43 -5.52 -16.03
C LEU A 135 16.07 -5.39 -14.65
N ALA A 136 15.36 -4.87 -13.65
CA ALA A 136 15.95 -4.57 -12.35
C ALA A 136 15.86 -5.78 -11.40
N LYS A 137 17.00 -6.19 -10.83
CA LYS A 137 17.08 -7.20 -9.77
C LYS A 137 16.83 -6.58 -8.40
N TRP A 138 15.68 -5.90 -8.24
CA TRP A 138 15.34 -5.20 -7.01
C TRP A 138 13.94 -5.57 -6.53
N SER A 139 13.78 -5.77 -5.21
CA SER A 139 12.52 -6.23 -4.64
C SER A 139 11.39 -5.23 -4.81
N VAL A 140 11.69 -3.94 -4.77
CA VAL A 140 10.71 -2.88 -5.03
C VAL A 140 10.26 -2.92 -6.48
N ALA A 141 11.19 -3.07 -7.43
CA ALA A 141 10.86 -3.20 -8.86
C ALA A 141 9.86 -4.33 -9.11
N CYS A 142 10.06 -5.51 -8.50
CA CYS A 142 9.12 -6.64 -8.59
C CYS A 142 7.69 -6.32 -8.11
N ALA A 143 7.51 -5.35 -7.20
CA ALA A 143 6.20 -5.00 -6.66
C ALA A 143 5.52 -3.82 -7.37
N LEU A 144 6.28 -2.99 -8.10
CA LEU A 144 5.76 -1.78 -8.76
C LEU A 144 4.75 -2.08 -9.87
N PHE A 145 5.03 -3.04 -10.75
CA PHE A 145 4.10 -3.36 -11.84
C PHE A 145 2.81 -4.05 -11.35
N PRO A 146 2.86 -5.04 -10.43
CA PRO A 146 1.64 -5.54 -9.79
C PRO A 146 0.81 -4.43 -9.12
N PHE A 147 1.48 -3.48 -8.47
CA PHE A 147 0.81 -2.32 -7.91
C PHE A 147 0.19 -1.43 -8.97
N ALA A 148 0.88 -1.11 -10.07
CA ALA A 148 0.33 -0.31 -11.16
C ALA A 148 -0.98 -0.92 -11.71
N LEU A 149 -1.01 -2.24 -11.90
CA LEU A 149 -2.21 -2.96 -12.35
C LEU A 149 -3.34 -2.91 -11.33
N SER A 150 -3.05 -3.17 -10.05
CA SER A 150 -4.09 -3.15 -9.02
C SER A 150 -4.52 -1.73 -8.64
N TRP A 151 -3.68 -0.72 -8.86
CA TRP A 151 -3.97 0.66 -8.53
C TRP A 151 -5.05 1.27 -9.43
N LEU A 152 -5.16 0.82 -10.68
CA LEU A 152 -6.31 1.14 -11.53
C LEU A 152 -7.62 0.62 -10.93
N LEU A 153 -7.61 -0.58 -10.39
CA LEU A 153 -8.76 -1.16 -9.69
C LEU A 153 -9.11 -0.34 -8.44
N LEU A 154 -8.12 0.10 -7.65
CA LEU A 154 -8.36 0.99 -6.50
C LEU A 154 -9.01 2.30 -6.94
N THR A 155 -8.51 2.88 -8.02
CA THR A 155 -9.02 4.13 -8.58
C THR A 155 -10.47 3.98 -9.03
N GLY A 156 -10.78 2.89 -9.75
CA GLY A 156 -12.14 2.55 -10.17
C GLY A 156 -13.09 2.29 -9.00
N PHE A 157 -12.62 1.61 -7.95
CA PHE A 157 -13.41 1.44 -6.73
C PHE A 157 -13.73 2.77 -6.07
N VAL A 158 -12.74 3.64 -5.87
CA VAL A 158 -12.95 4.94 -5.23
C VAL A 158 -13.83 5.85 -6.08
N SER A 159 -13.75 5.78 -7.42
CA SER A 159 -14.61 6.55 -8.32
C SER A 159 -16.07 6.10 -8.33
N TRP A 160 -16.41 4.97 -7.71
CA TRP A 160 -17.79 4.52 -7.48
C TRP A 160 -18.36 4.91 -6.11
N PHE A 161 -17.55 5.48 -5.22
CA PHE A 161 -18.02 6.09 -3.96
C PHE A 161 -18.33 7.62 -3.99
N PRO A 162 -18.44 8.34 -5.14
CA PRO A 162 -18.50 9.80 -5.14
C PRO A 162 -19.80 10.38 -4.56
N LEU A 163 -20.81 9.55 -4.27
CA LEU A 163 -22.12 10.01 -3.81
C LEU A 163 -22.26 10.26 -2.29
N MET A 164 -21.27 9.96 -1.43
CA MET A 164 -21.56 9.95 0.02
C MET A 164 -20.58 10.68 0.98
N ILE A 165 -19.43 11.20 0.51
CA ILE A 165 -18.43 11.86 1.40
C ILE A 165 -17.92 13.23 0.86
N GLY A 166 -18.31 13.64 -0.35
CA GLY A 166 -18.09 15.02 -0.83
C GLY A 166 -16.68 15.38 -1.34
N LYS A 167 -15.63 14.59 -1.05
CA LYS A 167 -14.27 14.79 -1.59
C LYS A 167 -13.56 13.47 -1.91
N ALA A 168 -14.10 12.73 -2.88
CA ALA A 168 -13.58 11.42 -3.32
C ALA A 168 -12.10 11.46 -3.76
N TRP A 169 -11.65 12.58 -4.33
CA TRP A 169 -10.25 12.80 -4.71
C TRP A 169 -9.29 12.73 -3.51
N LEU A 170 -9.67 13.26 -2.34
CA LEU A 170 -8.80 13.22 -1.15
C LEU A 170 -8.71 11.80 -0.60
N MET A 171 -9.85 11.10 -0.59
CA MET A 171 -9.90 9.70 -0.19
C MET A 171 -9.02 8.84 -1.09
N TRP A 172 -9.10 9.05 -2.40
CA TRP A 172 -8.23 8.40 -3.37
C TRP A 172 -6.75 8.67 -3.08
N ALA A 173 -6.37 9.93 -2.82
CA ALA A 173 -4.98 10.31 -2.56
C ALA A 173 -4.43 9.63 -1.30
N VAL A 174 -5.19 9.66 -0.21
CA VAL A 174 -4.79 9.09 1.08
C VAL A 174 -4.67 7.56 0.99
N LEU A 175 -5.67 6.88 0.41
CA LEU A 175 -5.63 5.44 0.24
C LEU A 175 -4.50 5.01 -0.72
N SER A 176 -4.27 5.77 -1.79
CA SER A 176 -3.17 5.51 -2.73
C SER A 176 -1.80 5.71 -2.08
N ALA A 177 -1.62 6.74 -1.24
CA ALA A 177 -0.39 6.96 -0.49
C ALA A 177 -0.09 5.82 0.50
N ILE A 178 -1.10 5.37 1.25
CA ILE A 178 -0.98 4.23 2.18
C ILE A 178 -0.72 2.93 1.41
N ALA A 179 -1.41 2.74 0.29
CA ALA A 179 -1.22 1.57 -0.55
C ALA A 179 0.20 1.50 -1.12
N PHE A 180 0.67 2.58 -1.74
CA PHE A 180 1.99 2.63 -2.35
C PHE A 180 3.09 2.45 -1.30
N SER A 181 3.02 3.17 -0.19
CA SER A 181 3.98 3.03 0.91
C SER A 181 3.98 1.63 1.53
N GLY A 182 2.79 1.03 1.72
CA GLY A 182 2.64 -0.33 2.21
C GLY A 182 3.19 -1.39 1.26
N VAL A 183 3.00 -1.21 -0.04
CA VAL A 183 3.56 -2.08 -1.08
C VAL A 183 5.09 -2.03 -1.06
N VAL A 184 5.68 -0.83 -1.05
CA VAL A 184 7.14 -0.67 -1.03
C VAL A 184 7.74 -1.25 0.26
N ALA A 185 7.13 -0.97 1.41
CA ALA A 185 7.56 -1.54 2.70
C ALA A 185 7.47 -3.07 2.70
N CYS A 186 6.37 -3.64 2.19
CA CYS A 186 6.19 -5.09 2.04
C CYS A 186 7.24 -5.69 1.10
N ALA A 187 7.51 -5.05 -0.04
CA ALA A 187 8.49 -5.49 -1.02
C ALA A 187 9.91 -5.52 -0.46
N LEU A 188 10.32 -4.50 0.30
CA LEU A 188 11.63 -4.45 0.95
C LEU A 188 11.78 -5.54 2.04
N LEU A 189 10.71 -5.83 2.78
CA LEU A 189 10.69 -6.94 3.72
C LEU A 189 10.79 -8.30 3.02
N ALA A 190 10.04 -8.50 1.94
CA ALA A 190 10.09 -9.72 1.15
C ALA A 190 11.50 -9.91 0.55
N GLY A 191 12.09 -8.85 0.00
CA GLY A 191 13.47 -8.83 -0.49
C GLY A 191 14.50 -9.23 0.56
N LYS A 192 14.33 -8.78 1.82
CA LYS A 192 15.18 -9.23 2.93
C LYS A 192 15.07 -10.74 3.16
N GLU A 193 13.86 -11.27 3.28
CA GLU A 193 13.64 -12.70 3.54
C GLU A 193 14.11 -13.59 2.37
N LEU A 194 14.01 -13.10 1.13
CA LEU A 194 14.56 -13.72 -0.08
C LEU A 194 16.09 -13.75 -0.09
N GLY A 195 16.73 -12.66 0.34
CA GLY A 195 18.20 -12.59 0.50
C GLY A 195 18.74 -13.48 1.64
N GLU A 196 17.88 -13.87 2.57
CA GLU A 196 18.18 -14.92 3.57
C GLU A 196 17.99 -16.35 3.00
N GLY A 197 17.48 -16.48 1.77
CA GLY A 197 17.28 -17.75 1.05
C GLY A 197 15.92 -18.42 1.31
N THR A 198 14.95 -17.69 1.88
CA THR A 198 13.56 -18.15 2.01
C THR A 198 12.95 -18.34 0.62
N PRO A 199 12.11 -19.38 0.38
CA PRO A 199 11.36 -19.51 -0.88
C PRO A 199 10.44 -18.30 -1.11
N SER A 200 10.19 -17.95 -2.37
CA SER A 200 9.44 -16.76 -2.79
C SER A 200 8.09 -16.60 -2.10
N ALA A 201 7.24 -17.61 -2.18
CA ALA A 201 5.93 -17.60 -1.50
C ALA A 201 6.06 -17.44 0.02
N GLY A 202 7.06 -18.08 0.63
CA GLY A 202 7.31 -17.96 2.07
C GLY A 202 7.80 -16.57 2.48
N ALA A 203 8.62 -15.92 1.65
CA ALA A 203 9.10 -14.56 1.88
C ALA A 203 7.94 -13.54 1.80
N LEU A 204 7.06 -13.68 0.81
CA LEU A 204 5.86 -12.85 0.66
C LEU A 204 4.91 -13.02 1.85
N VAL A 205 4.60 -14.24 2.27
CA VAL A 205 3.72 -14.50 3.41
C VAL A 205 4.28 -13.91 4.71
N LYS A 206 5.60 -14.04 4.94
CA LYS A 206 6.26 -13.43 6.11
C LYS A 206 6.21 -11.90 6.08
N ALA A 207 6.47 -11.30 4.92
CA ALA A 207 6.40 -9.85 4.74
C ALA A 207 4.96 -9.34 4.93
N GLY A 208 3.99 -10.00 4.30
CA GLY A 208 2.56 -9.71 4.46
C GLY A 208 2.11 -9.82 5.91
N LYS A 209 2.55 -10.84 6.66
CA LYS A 209 2.23 -10.99 8.09
C LYS A 209 2.73 -9.80 8.92
N LYS A 210 3.93 -9.29 8.63
CA LYS A 210 4.50 -8.11 9.30
C LYS A 210 3.75 -6.83 8.90
N MET A 211 3.27 -6.73 7.68
CA MET A 211 2.59 -5.55 7.15
C MET A 211 1.08 -5.52 7.35
N LEU A 212 0.47 -6.64 7.79
CA LEU A 212 -0.98 -6.73 7.97
C LEU A 212 -1.52 -5.71 8.98
N ALA A 213 -1.01 -5.74 10.21
CA ALA A 213 -1.45 -4.81 11.24
C ALA A 213 -1.14 -3.34 10.89
N PRO A 214 0.08 -2.98 10.44
CA PRO A 214 0.39 -1.61 10.03
C PRO A 214 -0.56 -1.05 8.97
N VAL A 215 -0.83 -1.80 7.90
CA VAL A 215 -1.69 -1.32 6.80
C VAL A 215 -3.14 -1.23 7.24
N MET A 216 -3.65 -2.21 7.99
CA MET A 216 -5.03 -2.19 8.51
C MET A 216 -5.27 -1.03 9.48
N ILE A 217 -4.35 -0.82 10.44
CA ILE A 217 -4.49 0.22 11.45
C ILE A 217 -4.30 1.60 10.81
N ALA A 218 -3.29 1.77 9.94
CA ALA A 218 -3.05 3.07 9.34
C ALA A 218 -4.16 3.48 8.35
N SER A 219 -4.69 2.54 7.55
CA SER A 219 -5.85 2.83 6.71
C SER A 219 -7.09 3.16 7.53
N LEU A 220 -7.29 2.52 8.69
CA LEU A 220 -8.39 2.85 9.60
C LEU A 220 -8.22 4.26 10.17
N LEU A 221 -7.04 4.59 10.70
CA LEU A 221 -6.74 5.90 11.28
C LEU A 221 -6.87 7.02 10.24
N ALA A 222 -6.40 6.79 9.02
CA ALA A 222 -6.48 7.78 7.95
C ALA A 222 -7.93 7.99 7.49
N LEU A 223 -8.74 6.94 7.40
CA LEU A 223 -10.18 7.07 7.09
C LEU A 223 -10.95 7.72 8.23
N SER A 224 -10.61 7.43 9.48
CA SER A 224 -11.19 8.13 10.64
C SER A 224 -10.82 9.61 10.66
N ALA A 225 -9.56 9.95 10.36
CA ALA A 225 -9.11 11.33 10.22
C ALA A 225 -9.87 12.05 9.09
N LEU A 226 -10.04 11.41 7.92
CA LEU A 226 -10.87 11.90 6.83
C LEU A 226 -12.31 12.21 7.28
N VAL A 227 -12.94 11.32 8.03
CA VAL A 227 -14.33 11.53 8.48
C VAL A 227 -14.43 12.72 9.45
N ILE A 228 -13.46 12.86 10.35
CA ILE A 228 -13.45 13.90 11.39
C ILE A 228 -13.05 15.26 10.81
N ASP A 229 -11.95 15.34 10.07
CA ASP A 229 -11.41 16.60 9.52
C ASP A 229 -12.28 17.20 8.42
N MET A 230 -13.11 16.38 7.76
CA MET A 230 -13.91 16.84 6.63
C MET A 230 -15.37 17.11 6.96
N SER A 231 -15.82 16.86 8.19
CA SER A 231 -17.24 17.02 8.54
C SER A 231 -17.45 18.00 9.67
N VAL A 232 -18.39 18.93 9.43
CA VAL A 232 -18.93 19.82 10.48
C VAL A 232 -19.89 19.03 11.39
N VAL A 233 -20.47 17.93 10.87
CA VAL A 233 -21.34 16.99 11.60
C VAL A 233 -21.00 15.55 11.18
N VAL A 234 -20.70 14.70 12.16
CA VAL A 234 -20.39 13.28 11.94
C VAL A 234 -21.69 12.46 12.01
N ASP A 235 -22.23 12.09 10.85
CA ASP A 235 -23.44 11.25 10.77
C ASP A 235 -23.13 9.74 10.70
N TRP A 236 -24.02 8.91 11.26
CA TRP A 236 -23.90 7.45 11.26
C TRP A 236 -23.73 6.83 9.87
N ARG A 237 -24.37 7.42 8.86
CA ARG A 237 -24.26 6.98 7.46
C ARG A 237 -22.82 7.08 6.96
N ARG A 238 -22.11 8.17 7.28
CA ARG A 238 -20.72 8.41 6.85
C ARG A 238 -19.74 7.44 7.52
N ILE A 239 -19.96 7.16 8.81
CA ILE A 239 -19.17 6.14 9.53
C ILE A 239 -19.35 4.77 8.87
N GLY A 240 -20.59 4.39 8.55
CA GLY A 240 -20.90 3.13 7.86
C GLY A 240 -20.18 3.00 6.51
N ILE A 241 -20.14 4.08 5.73
CA ILE A 241 -19.45 4.09 4.43
C ILE A 241 -17.94 4.02 4.59
N ALA A 242 -17.37 4.77 5.54
CA ALA A 242 -15.95 4.71 5.84
C ALA A 242 -15.53 3.30 6.29
N ALA A 243 -16.38 2.61 7.05
CA ALA A 243 -16.15 1.22 7.43
C ALA A 243 -16.21 0.26 6.23
N ILE A 244 -17.18 0.41 5.33
CA ILE A 244 -17.27 -0.38 4.08
C ILE A 244 -16.02 -0.15 3.22
N LEU A 245 -15.61 1.11 3.08
CA LEU A 245 -14.44 1.48 2.29
C LEU A 245 -13.15 0.95 2.93
N TRP A 246 -13.03 0.97 4.25
CA TRP A 246 -11.91 0.37 4.96
C TRP A 246 -11.81 -1.13 4.68
N ILE A 247 -12.93 -1.85 4.75
CA ILE A 247 -12.98 -3.28 4.41
C ILE A 247 -12.59 -3.49 2.95
N ALA A 248 -13.19 -2.73 2.03
CA ALA A 248 -12.91 -2.82 0.59
C ALA A 248 -11.43 -2.56 0.28
N PHE A 249 -10.83 -1.54 0.91
CA PHE A 249 -9.40 -1.23 0.78
C PHE A 249 -8.51 -2.38 1.26
N ASN A 250 -8.83 -3.00 2.39
CA ASN A 250 -8.05 -4.12 2.91
C ASN A 250 -8.21 -5.39 2.05
N VAL A 251 -9.41 -5.65 1.53
CA VAL A 251 -9.63 -6.72 0.54
C VAL A 251 -8.86 -6.44 -0.74
N TRP A 252 -8.87 -5.19 -1.22
CA TRP A 252 -8.06 -4.74 -2.34
C TRP A 252 -6.56 -4.98 -2.09
N PHE A 253 -6.02 -4.54 -0.95
CA PHE A 253 -4.60 -4.63 -0.64
C PHE A 253 -4.15 -6.10 -0.46
N PHE A 254 -4.83 -6.89 0.37
CA PHE A 254 -4.39 -8.25 0.72
C PHE A 254 -4.92 -9.35 -0.22
N GLY A 255 -6.03 -9.11 -0.91
CA GLY A 255 -6.58 -10.03 -1.90
C GLY A 255 -5.99 -9.79 -3.29
N PHE A 256 -6.14 -8.57 -3.80
CA PHE A 256 -5.78 -8.24 -5.18
C PHE A 256 -4.29 -7.86 -5.31
N THR A 257 -3.84 -6.82 -4.60
CA THR A 257 -2.46 -6.31 -4.74
C THR A 257 -1.43 -7.31 -4.22
N PHE A 258 -1.63 -7.89 -3.04
CA PHE A 258 -0.72 -8.91 -2.52
C PHE A 258 -0.74 -10.22 -3.33
N GLY A 259 -1.92 -10.63 -3.82
CA GLY A 259 -2.05 -11.82 -4.68
C GLY A 259 -1.31 -11.65 -6.01
N THR A 260 -1.48 -10.50 -6.66
CA THR A 260 -0.81 -10.16 -7.93
C THR A 260 0.70 -10.05 -7.80
N MET A 261 1.21 -9.52 -6.67
CA MET A 261 2.66 -9.48 -6.41
C MET A 261 3.30 -10.85 -6.54
N SER A 262 2.61 -11.94 -6.19
CA SER A 262 3.19 -13.29 -6.24
C SER A 262 3.55 -13.80 -7.64
N PHE A 263 3.08 -13.16 -8.71
CA PHE A 263 3.42 -13.48 -10.09
C PHE A 263 4.71 -12.79 -10.58
N ALA A 264 5.22 -11.82 -9.83
CA ALA A 264 6.47 -11.15 -10.19
C ALA A 264 7.68 -12.11 -10.07
N PRO A 265 8.78 -11.86 -10.81
CA PRO A 265 9.93 -12.76 -10.87
C PRO A 265 10.86 -12.67 -9.65
N TRP A 266 10.31 -12.92 -8.45
CA TRP A 266 11.01 -12.86 -7.16
C TRP A 266 12.22 -13.80 -7.04
N GLU A 267 12.23 -14.87 -7.84
CA GLU A 267 13.31 -15.86 -7.86
C GLU A 267 14.65 -15.25 -8.25
N ARG A 268 14.65 -14.19 -9.07
CA ARG A 268 15.85 -13.46 -9.49
C ARG A 268 16.60 -12.80 -8.33
N ILE A 269 15.92 -12.57 -7.21
CA ILE A 269 16.44 -11.87 -6.02
C ILE A 269 16.85 -12.87 -4.93
N ARG A 270 16.44 -14.13 -5.05
CA ARG A 270 16.71 -15.14 -4.04
C ARG A 270 18.19 -15.49 -4.00
N SER A 271 18.76 -15.61 -2.80
CA SER A 271 20.12 -16.13 -2.65
C SER A 271 20.17 -17.62 -3.00
N GLY A 272 21.19 -18.05 -3.76
CA GLY A 272 21.38 -19.45 -4.15
C GLY A 272 21.59 -20.41 -2.97
N SER A 273 22.07 -19.89 -1.83
CA SER A 273 22.19 -20.63 -0.58
C SER A 273 21.33 -20.02 0.52
N ARG A 274 20.76 -20.85 1.39
CA ARG A 274 20.01 -20.40 2.56
C ARG A 274 21.00 -20.00 3.65
N ARG A 275 20.94 -18.75 4.11
CA ARG A 275 21.72 -18.33 5.28
C ARG A 275 21.09 -18.97 6.52
N VAL A 276 21.78 -19.94 7.11
CA VAL A 276 21.35 -20.54 8.38
C VAL A 276 21.55 -19.48 9.46
N LYS A 277 20.45 -18.97 10.03
CA LYS A 277 20.52 -18.21 11.28
C LYS A 277 20.98 -19.20 12.36
N MET A 278 22.27 -19.17 12.68
CA MET A 278 22.78 -19.76 13.92
C MET A 278 22.17 -18.93 15.05
N ASN A 279 20.96 -19.31 15.46
CA ASN A 279 20.49 -18.97 16.79
C ASN A 279 21.40 -19.74 17.73
N ASP A 280 22.50 -19.11 18.14
CA ASP A 280 23.24 -19.53 19.31
C ASP A 280 22.27 -19.47 20.48
N LYS A 281 21.58 -20.59 20.69
CA LYS A 281 21.01 -20.92 21.98
C LYS A 281 22.19 -20.90 22.92
N LYS A 282 22.39 -19.77 23.61
CA LYS A 282 23.17 -19.72 24.85
C LYS A 282 22.63 -20.84 25.73
N LYS A 283 23.25 -22.01 25.66
CA LYS A 283 23.13 -23.06 26.66
C LYS A 283 23.44 -22.36 27.96
N LYS A 284 22.44 -22.18 28.84
CA LYS A 284 22.69 -21.83 30.23
C LYS A 284 23.71 -22.85 30.71
N SER A 285 24.95 -22.41 30.97
CA SER A 285 25.96 -23.24 31.59
C SER A 285 25.35 -23.73 32.89
N SER A 286 25.11 -25.04 32.99
CA SER A 286 24.81 -25.67 34.26
C SER A 286 25.92 -25.28 35.22
N LYS A 287 25.61 -24.43 36.21
CA LYS A 287 26.52 -24.20 37.33
C LYS A 287 26.72 -25.55 38.01
N LYS A 288 27.90 -26.13 37.80
CA LYS A 288 28.45 -27.16 38.68
C LYS A 288 29.30 -26.45 39.71
N LYS A 289 28.79 -26.36 40.94
CA LYS A 289 29.46 -26.61 42.21
C LYS A 289 28.49 -26.21 43.32
#